data_AF-A0A0Q9ZV08-F1
#
_entry.id   AF-A0A0Q9ZV08-F1
#
_cell.length_a   1.000
_cell.length_b   1.000
_cell.length_c   1.000
_cell.angle_alpha   90.00
_cell.angle_beta   90.00
_cell.angle_gamma   90.00
#
_symmetry.space_group_name_H-M   'P 1'
#
loop_
_entity.id
_entity.type
_entity.pdbx_description
1 polymer ?
#
loop_
_entity_poly.entity_id
_entity_poly.type
_entity_poly.pdbx_seq_one_letter_code
_entity_poly.pdbx_strand_id
1 'polypeptide(L)'
;MKKLLLSLVLSLGALSVTPAMAAAPAFSASQMAQVKIKDLSFKEVMREFYSGRMGYEFIDDEYIESMPNIGLDSIDSDGERTVALMHPVLPYKNVAGEPRYLAIIEKVQVNNGSLVSCHVCGATADLYSFQKLSNGQFQLVSKTPKDVEFSTSWGRVGLYAEDIQNGLQPLGKNLMGSIFMNSYTSTGTTDTWWDVLYLSENAFIDVYTLGDAGSSNAGNYEEDSPLYYSYDVAFKVMPENTTYYPIKLTYKGDKPTDDYERINSVNYSKIVKFNPVKKAYE
;
A
#
# COMPACT_ATOMS: atom_id res chain seq x y z
N MET A 1 -5.81 -78.59 21.98
CA MET A 1 -6.82 -77.55 21.66
C MET A 1 -6.32 -76.20 22.17
N LYS A 2 -6.49 -75.16 21.34
CA LYS A 2 -6.27 -73.71 21.57
C LYS A 2 -4.83 -73.20 21.63
N LYS A 3 -4.35 -72.77 20.45
CA LYS A 3 -3.32 -71.74 20.25
C LYS A 3 -3.90 -70.37 20.63
N LEU A 4 -3.18 -69.57 21.41
CA LEU A 4 -3.46 -68.15 21.62
C LEU A 4 -2.30 -67.35 21.03
N LEU A 5 -2.55 -66.77 19.85
CA LEU A 5 -1.73 -65.75 19.21
C LEU A 5 -2.03 -64.41 19.91
N LEU A 6 -1.06 -63.81 20.58
CA LEU A 6 -1.11 -62.39 20.95
C LEU A 6 -0.48 -61.58 19.80
N SER A 7 -1.32 -60.84 19.10
CA SER A 7 -0.95 -59.83 18.11
C SER A 7 -0.43 -58.58 18.80
N LEU A 8 0.84 -58.25 18.57
CA LEU A 8 1.46 -56.98 18.96
C LEU A 8 1.11 -55.92 17.91
N VAL A 9 0.20 -55.00 18.24
CA VAL A 9 -0.11 -53.83 17.40
C VAL A 9 0.89 -52.73 17.75
N LEU A 10 1.87 -52.50 16.88
CA LEU A 10 2.68 -51.28 16.89
C LEU A 10 1.84 -50.13 16.31
N SER A 11 1.28 -49.29 17.17
CA SER A 11 0.73 -48.00 16.75
C SER A 11 1.89 -47.01 16.51
N LEU A 12 2.22 -46.78 15.24
CA LEU A 12 3.02 -45.64 14.80
C LEU A 12 2.24 -44.36 15.11
N GLY A 13 2.62 -43.65 16.17
CA GLY A 13 2.20 -42.28 16.40
C GLY A 13 2.88 -41.38 15.38
N ALA A 14 2.17 -41.04 14.29
CA ALA A 14 2.58 -39.98 13.39
C ALA A 14 2.52 -38.65 14.15
N LEU A 15 3.68 -38.14 14.57
CA LEU A 15 3.84 -36.75 14.96
C LEU A 15 3.65 -35.91 13.70
N SER A 16 2.44 -35.38 13.50
CA SER A 16 2.19 -34.31 12.56
C SER A 16 2.92 -33.07 13.06
N VAL A 17 4.14 -32.89 12.56
CA VAL A 17 4.84 -31.61 12.63
C VAL A 17 4.04 -30.66 11.74
N THR A 18 3.13 -29.91 12.34
CA THR A 18 2.60 -28.71 11.70
C THR A 18 3.80 -27.78 11.54
N PRO A 19 4.12 -27.33 10.31
CA PRO A 19 5.11 -26.28 10.17
C PRO A 19 4.56 -25.08 10.95
N ALA A 20 5.27 -24.69 12.01
CA ALA A 20 5.02 -23.44 12.68
C ALA A 20 5.15 -22.36 11.60
N MET A 21 4.02 -21.84 11.13
CA MET A 21 3.97 -20.62 10.34
C MET A 21 4.77 -19.59 11.12
N ALA A 22 5.95 -19.23 10.61
CA ALA A 22 6.77 -18.21 11.23
C ALA A 22 5.88 -16.97 11.35
N ALA A 23 5.57 -16.55 12.58
CA ALA A 23 4.78 -15.36 12.81
C ALA A 23 5.44 -14.21 12.05
N ALA A 24 4.63 -13.42 11.33
CA ALA A 24 5.12 -12.22 10.66
C ALA A 24 5.95 -11.40 11.68
N PRO A 25 7.13 -10.90 11.30
CA PRO A 25 8.04 -10.26 12.24
C PRO A 25 7.35 -9.08 12.93
N ALA A 26 7.31 -9.11 14.25
CA ALA A 26 6.74 -8.04 15.05
C ALA A 26 7.54 -6.75 14.87
N PHE A 27 6.86 -5.60 14.88
CA PHE A 27 7.51 -4.30 14.82
C PHE A 27 8.40 -4.08 16.05
N SER A 28 9.57 -3.47 15.86
CA SER A 28 10.47 -3.10 16.95
C SER A 28 11.07 -1.71 16.74
N ALA A 29 10.63 -0.74 17.53
CA ALA A 29 11.12 0.64 17.49
C ALA A 29 12.63 0.71 17.78
N SER A 30 13.14 -0.13 18.67
CA SER A 30 14.57 -0.16 18.99
C SER A 30 15.41 -0.68 17.83
N GLN A 31 14.91 -1.65 17.06
CA GLN A 31 15.56 -2.12 15.83
C GLN A 31 15.53 -1.04 14.75
N MET A 32 14.39 -0.36 14.55
CA MET A 32 14.32 0.75 13.59
C MET A 32 15.34 1.85 13.96
N ALA A 33 15.41 2.23 15.24
CA ALA A 33 16.32 3.26 15.71
C ALA A 33 17.82 2.91 15.55
N GLN A 34 18.16 1.63 15.38
CA GLN A 34 19.54 1.21 15.06
C GLN A 34 19.93 1.48 13.61
N VAL A 35 18.95 1.53 12.70
CA VAL A 35 19.18 1.84 11.28
C VAL A 35 19.43 3.34 11.14
N LYS A 36 20.66 3.68 10.75
CA LYS A 36 21.11 5.05 10.54
C LYS A 36 21.90 5.14 9.24
N ILE A 37 21.44 5.97 8.33
CA ILE A 37 22.10 6.22 7.05
C ILE A 37 22.63 7.65 6.99
N LYS A 38 23.69 7.87 6.20
CA LYS A 38 24.40 9.15 6.15
C LYS A 38 23.53 10.25 5.53
N ASP A 39 22.82 9.91 4.47
CA ASP A 39 21.91 10.77 3.73
C ASP A 39 20.81 9.90 3.10
N LEU A 40 19.80 10.54 2.51
CA LEU A 40 18.68 9.87 1.84
C LEU A 40 18.91 9.71 0.34
N SER A 41 20.16 9.60 -0.11
CA SER A 41 20.45 9.30 -1.51
C SER A 41 20.04 7.87 -1.85
N PHE A 42 19.72 7.64 -3.13
CA PHE A 42 19.44 6.32 -3.67
C PHE A 42 20.48 5.28 -3.26
N LYS A 43 21.77 5.63 -3.36
CA LYS A 43 22.87 4.74 -2.99
C LYS A 43 22.82 4.29 -1.53
N GLU A 44 22.58 5.19 -0.58
CA GLU A 44 22.58 4.86 0.84
C GLU A 44 21.32 4.04 1.20
N VAL A 45 20.15 4.44 0.69
CA VAL A 45 18.90 3.71 0.90
C VAL A 45 18.98 2.29 0.33
N MET A 46 19.43 2.13 -0.91
CA MET A 46 19.51 0.81 -1.54
C MET A 46 20.54 -0.11 -0.85
N ARG A 47 21.66 0.44 -0.37
CA ARG A 47 22.65 -0.34 0.37
C ARG A 47 22.15 -0.80 1.73
N GLU A 48 21.36 0.02 2.42
CA GLU A 48 20.83 -0.36 3.73
C GLU A 48 19.78 -1.47 3.61
N PHE A 49 18.83 -1.32 2.67
CA PHE A 49 17.65 -2.19 2.64
C PHE A 49 17.71 -3.32 1.61
N TYR A 50 18.58 -3.24 0.61
CA TYR A 50 18.64 -4.21 -0.51
C TYR A 50 20.05 -4.76 -0.76
N SER A 51 20.95 -4.65 0.22
CA SER A 51 22.29 -5.26 0.13
C SER A 51 22.21 -6.75 -0.21
N GLY A 52 23.07 -7.19 -1.14
CA GLY A 52 23.12 -8.59 -1.60
C GLY A 52 22.03 -8.99 -2.60
N ARG A 53 21.04 -8.11 -2.87
CA ARG A 53 19.98 -8.35 -3.86
C ARG A 53 20.15 -7.53 -5.14
N MET A 54 20.94 -6.48 -5.10
CA MET A 54 21.13 -5.56 -6.22
C MET A 54 21.95 -6.18 -7.36
N GLY A 55 21.55 -5.90 -8.60
CA GLY A 55 22.31 -6.24 -9.81
C GLY A 55 22.02 -5.28 -10.97
N TYR A 56 22.84 -5.36 -12.00
CA TYR A 56 22.65 -4.58 -13.23
C TYR A 56 21.43 -5.08 -13.99
N GLU A 57 20.55 -4.18 -14.42
CA GLU A 57 19.44 -4.46 -15.33
C GLU A 57 19.48 -3.47 -16.50
N PHE A 58 19.15 -3.94 -17.71
CA PHE A 58 18.98 -3.07 -18.86
C PHE A 58 17.57 -2.46 -18.80
N ILE A 59 17.45 -1.15 -19.03
CA ILE A 59 16.18 -0.43 -19.02
C ILE A 59 16.06 0.34 -20.34
N ASP A 60 14.89 0.25 -20.97
CA ASP A 60 14.47 0.96 -22.18
C ASP A 60 13.01 1.39 -21.97
N ASP A 61 12.81 2.21 -20.94
CA ASP A 61 11.52 2.76 -20.52
C ASP A 61 11.76 4.17 -19.95
N GLU A 62 11.22 5.18 -20.63
CA GLU A 62 11.47 6.59 -20.32
C GLU A 62 11.11 6.94 -18.86
N TYR A 63 10.03 6.36 -18.33
CA TYR A 63 9.63 6.62 -16.96
C TYR A 63 10.64 6.03 -15.98
N ILE A 64 11.01 4.76 -16.16
CA ILE A 64 11.95 4.09 -15.25
C ILE A 64 13.33 4.77 -15.30
N GLU A 65 13.80 5.14 -16.49
CA GLU A 65 15.06 5.86 -16.68
C GLU A 65 15.07 7.26 -16.04
N SER A 66 13.90 7.90 -15.92
CA SER A 66 13.78 9.22 -15.30
C SER A 66 14.06 9.22 -13.79
N MET A 67 14.10 8.05 -13.16
CA MET A 67 14.31 7.89 -11.71
C MET A 67 15.55 7.06 -11.40
N PRO A 68 16.22 7.31 -10.24
CA PRO A 68 17.25 6.40 -9.75
C PRO A 68 16.68 4.99 -9.58
N ASN A 69 17.27 4.03 -10.30
CA ASN A 69 16.77 2.66 -10.36
C ASN A 69 17.90 1.62 -10.29
N ILE A 70 17.56 0.39 -9.91
CA ILE A 70 18.48 -0.75 -9.90
C ILE A 70 17.69 -2.06 -10.00
N GLY A 71 18.24 -3.05 -10.71
CA GLY A 71 17.70 -4.41 -10.72
C GLY A 71 17.83 -5.06 -9.35
N LEU A 72 16.81 -5.80 -8.95
CA LEU A 72 16.78 -6.62 -7.75
C LEU A 72 16.64 -8.09 -8.12
N ASP A 73 17.27 -8.92 -7.30
CA ASP A 73 17.26 -10.38 -7.37
C ASP A 73 17.65 -10.91 -8.76
N SER A 74 17.41 -12.20 -8.98
CA SER A 74 17.57 -12.85 -10.28
C SER A 74 16.33 -12.69 -11.13
N ILE A 75 16.50 -12.78 -12.45
CA ILE A 75 15.40 -12.93 -13.41
C ILE A 75 14.56 -14.16 -13.03
N ASP A 76 13.24 -14.02 -13.07
CA ASP A 76 12.31 -15.09 -12.74
C ASP A 76 12.07 -16.06 -13.92
N SER A 77 11.13 -17.00 -13.76
CA SER A 77 10.83 -17.99 -14.79
C SER A 77 10.20 -17.41 -16.06
N ASP A 78 9.61 -16.22 -15.97
CA ASP A 78 8.92 -15.54 -17.07
C ASP A 78 9.87 -14.59 -17.83
N GLY A 79 11.15 -14.57 -17.44
CA GLY A 79 12.15 -13.69 -18.02
C GLY A 79 12.04 -12.25 -17.50
N GLU A 80 11.26 -12.04 -16.43
CA GLU A 80 11.06 -10.74 -15.83
C GLU A 80 12.06 -10.50 -14.71
N ARG A 81 12.38 -9.24 -14.49
CA ARG A 81 13.17 -8.82 -13.35
C ARG A 81 12.49 -7.71 -12.60
N THR A 82 12.56 -7.81 -11.27
CA THR A 82 12.16 -6.72 -10.40
C THR A 82 13.17 -5.58 -10.48
N VAL A 83 12.69 -4.37 -10.74
CA VAL A 83 13.49 -3.14 -10.72
C VAL A 83 12.96 -2.25 -9.61
N ALA A 84 13.85 -1.84 -8.70
CA ALA A 84 13.54 -0.87 -7.66
C ALA A 84 13.79 0.54 -8.17
N LEU A 85 12.77 1.40 -8.08
CA LEU A 85 12.83 2.83 -8.38
C LEU A 85 12.65 3.63 -7.10
N MET A 86 13.52 4.61 -6.88
CA MET A 86 13.36 5.54 -5.77
C MET A 86 12.73 6.84 -6.24
N HIS A 87 11.52 7.10 -5.76
CA HIS A 87 10.84 8.37 -5.95
C HIS A 87 11.53 9.49 -5.15
N PRO A 88 11.32 10.77 -5.52
CA PRO A 88 11.80 11.89 -4.73
C PRO A 88 11.36 11.78 -3.26
N VAL A 89 12.31 12.05 -2.35
CA VAL A 89 12.03 11.99 -0.90
C VAL A 89 10.98 13.04 -0.54
N LEU A 90 9.88 12.60 0.07
CA LEU A 90 8.78 13.47 0.48
C LEU A 90 8.99 13.97 1.92
N PRO A 91 9.23 15.28 2.14
CA PRO A 91 9.27 15.84 3.48
C PRO A 91 7.86 16.00 4.05
N TYR A 92 7.69 15.68 5.33
CA TYR A 92 6.44 15.94 6.06
C TYR A 92 6.71 16.27 7.52
N LYS A 93 5.67 16.57 8.29
CA LYS A 93 5.76 16.73 9.75
C LYS A 93 4.87 15.69 10.43
N ASN A 94 5.34 15.10 11.52
CA ASN A 94 4.47 14.29 12.37
C ASN A 94 3.46 15.16 13.13
N VAL A 95 2.59 14.56 13.94
CA VAL A 95 1.57 15.30 14.72
C VAL A 95 2.20 16.26 15.75
N ALA A 96 3.41 15.95 16.25
CA ALA A 96 4.17 16.83 17.14
C ALA A 96 4.86 18.00 16.41
N GLY A 97 4.73 18.10 15.08
CA GLY A 97 5.34 19.14 14.26
C GLY A 97 6.82 18.89 13.93
N GLU A 98 7.36 17.72 14.27
CA GLU A 98 8.74 17.35 14.01
C GLU A 98 8.93 16.92 12.55
N PRO A 99 10.04 17.29 11.90
CA PRO A 99 10.29 16.94 10.51
C PRO A 99 10.50 15.43 10.35
N ARG A 100 9.94 14.90 9.27
CA ARG A 100 10.07 13.53 8.81
C ARG A 100 10.32 13.52 7.31
N TYR A 101 10.90 12.44 6.82
CA TYR A 101 11.25 12.26 5.42
C TYR A 101 10.80 10.87 4.99
N LEU A 102 9.93 10.79 3.99
CA LEU A 102 9.41 9.53 3.46
C LEU A 102 10.18 9.20 2.17
N ALA A 103 10.86 8.06 2.17
CA ALA A 103 11.40 7.45 0.96
C ALA A 103 10.42 6.37 0.48
N ILE A 104 10.11 6.39 -0.82
CA ILE A 104 9.22 5.44 -1.48
C ILE A 104 10.08 4.68 -2.50
N ILE A 105 10.20 3.37 -2.31
CA ILE A 105 10.87 2.46 -3.24
C ILE A 105 9.81 1.63 -3.94
N GLU A 106 9.46 2.03 -5.16
CA GLU A 106 8.57 1.25 -6.02
C GLU A 106 9.34 0.08 -6.64
N LYS A 107 8.71 -1.08 -6.73
CA LYS A 107 9.26 -2.31 -7.29
C LYS A 107 8.37 -2.77 -8.43
N VAL A 108 8.81 -2.51 -9.66
CA VAL A 108 8.10 -2.88 -10.89
C VAL A 108 8.74 -4.13 -11.51
N GLN A 109 8.01 -4.84 -12.36
CA GLN A 109 8.60 -5.88 -13.20
C GLN A 109 8.99 -5.32 -14.57
N VAL A 110 10.14 -5.73 -15.07
CA VAL A 110 10.68 -5.34 -16.38
C VAL A 110 11.02 -6.60 -17.18
N ASN A 111 10.71 -6.59 -18.47
CA ASN A 111 11.07 -7.65 -19.41
C ASN A 111 11.71 -7.02 -20.65
N ASN A 112 12.93 -7.43 -20.98
CA ASN A 112 13.72 -6.87 -22.08
C ASN A 112 13.87 -5.33 -22.05
N GLY A 113 13.97 -4.76 -20.85
CA GLY A 113 14.13 -3.32 -20.64
C GLY A 113 12.84 -2.52 -20.53
N SER A 114 11.69 -3.06 -20.94
CA SER A 114 10.40 -2.36 -20.84
C SER A 114 9.60 -2.79 -19.61
N LEU A 115 8.81 -1.87 -19.06
CA LEU A 115 7.84 -2.17 -18.01
C LEU A 115 6.90 -3.30 -18.44
N VAL A 116 6.73 -4.31 -17.59
CA VAL A 116 5.67 -5.30 -17.73
C VAL A 116 4.35 -4.62 -17.37
N SER A 117 3.73 -4.04 -18.39
CA SER A 117 2.45 -3.35 -18.27
C SER A 117 1.36 -4.23 -18.86
N CYS A 118 0.51 -4.73 -17.97
CA CYS A 118 -0.76 -5.30 -18.33
C CYS A 118 -1.82 -4.80 -17.36
N HIS A 119 -3.07 -4.96 -17.77
CA HIS A 119 -4.19 -4.45 -17.02
C HIS A 119 -4.27 -4.96 -15.57
N VAL A 120 -3.88 -6.22 -15.33
CA VAL A 120 -3.84 -6.86 -13.99
C VAL A 120 -2.44 -6.87 -13.37
N CYS A 121 -1.45 -6.35 -14.09
CA CYS A 121 -0.08 -6.31 -13.62
C CYS A 121 0.02 -5.24 -12.54
N GLY A 122 0.60 -5.60 -11.40
CA GLY A 122 0.82 -4.69 -10.29
C GLY A 122 2.29 -4.59 -9.93
N ALA A 123 2.64 -3.48 -9.31
CA ALA A 123 3.92 -3.31 -8.64
C ALA A 123 3.75 -3.45 -7.13
N THR A 124 4.86 -3.51 -6.41
CA THR A 124 4.86 -3.39 -4.94
C THR A 124 5.68 -2.18 -4.55
N ALA A 125 5.61 -1.76 -3.29
CA ALA A 125 6.48 -0.69 -2.79
C ALA A 125 6.94 -0.96 -1.36
N ASP A 126 8.10 -0.41 -1.02
CA ASP A 126 8.55 -0.31 0.37
C ASP A 126 8.64 1.17 0.73
N LEU A 127 8.00 1.55 1.84
CA LEU A 127 8.05 2.91 2.36
C LEU A 127 8.94 2.92 3.61
N TYR A 128 9.78 3.94 3.72
CA TYR A 128 10.67 4.16 4.85
C TYR A 128 10.54 5.60 5.32
N SER A 129 10.18 5.79 6.60
CA SER A 129 10.15 7.12 7.20
C SER A 129 11.34 7.34 8.10
N PHE A 130 12.02 8.47 7.90
CA PHE A 130 13.22 8.87 8.63
C PHE A 130 13.00 10.16 9.41
N GLN A 131 13.75 10.29 10.51
CA GLN A 131 14.01 11.56 11.17
C GLN A 131 15.48 11.94 11.01
N LYS A 132 15.76 13.24 10.93
CA LYS A 132 17.13 13.75 10.88
C LYS A 132 17.65 13.99 12.30
N LEU A 133 18.79 13.40 12.63
CA LEU A 133 19.46 13.55 13.92
C LEU A 133 20.31 14.82 13.96
N SER A 134 20.67 15.26 15.17
CA SER A 134 21.52 16.44 15.38
C SER A 134 22.92 16.31 14.77
N ASN A 135 23.42 15.09 14.62
CA ASN A 135 24.69 14.78 13.94
C ASN A 135 24.57 14.76 12.41
N GLY A 136 23.40 15.09 11.85
CA GLY A 136 23.13 15.15 10.42
C GLY A 136 22.72 13.83 9.75
N GLN A 137 22.86 12.69 10.45
CA GLN A 137 22.41 11.38 9.94
C GLN A 137 20.89 11.25 9.94
N PHE A 138 20.38 10.30 9.18
CA PHE A 138 18.96 9.96 9.13
C PHE A 138 18.73 8.63 9.84
N GLN A 139 17.84 8.63 10.82
CA GLN A 139 17.45 7.44 11.58
C GLN A 139 16.09 6.97 11.12
N LEU A 140 15.94 5.66 10.90
CA LEU A 140 14.66 5.06 10.54
C LEU A 140 13.70 5.13 11.75
N VAL A 141 12.48 5.59 11.48
CA VAL A 141 11.38 5.69 12.46
C VAL A 141 10.38 4.58 12.24
N SER A 142 10.03 4.35 10.97
CA SER A 142 9.05 3.35 10.57
C SER A 142 9.28 2.91 9.13
N LYS A 143 8.72 1.75 8.78
CA LYS A 143 8.68 1.21 7.43
C LYS A 143 7.40 0.43 7.19
N THR A 144 7.13 0.05 5.95
CA THR A 144 6.07 -0.92 5.64
C THR A 144 6.41 -2.34 6.09
N PRO A 145 5.41 -3.20 6.33
CA PRO A 145 5.61 -4.64 6.46
C PRO A 145 6.03 -5.25 5.11
N LYS A 146 6.56 -6.49 5.14
CA LYS A 146 7.17 -7.16 3.97
C LYS A 146 6.21 -7.39 2.80
N ASP A 147 4.91 -7.46 3.08
CA ASP A 147 3.86 -7.82 2.12
C ASP A 147 2.69 -6.83 2.22
N VAL A 148 2.98 -5.54 2.35
CA VAL A 148 1.95 -4.51 2.27
C VAL A 148 1.36 -4.49 0.86
N GLU A 149 0.03 -4.45 0.78
CA GLU A 149 -0.68 -4.34 -0.48
C GLU A 149 -1.04 -2.88 -0.74
N PHE A 150 -0.86 -2.47 -2.00
CA PHE A 150 -1.27 -1.16 -2.49
C PHE A 150 -2.23 -1.35 -3.65
N SER A 151 -3.05 -0.35 -3.90
CA SER A 151 -3.76 -0.22 -5.16
C SER A 151 -2.74 -0.20 -6.31
N THR A 152 -2.98 -0.99 -7.35
CA THR A 152 -2.06 -1.13 -8.49
C THR A 152 -2.83 -1.14 -9.80
N SER A 153 -2.19 -0.66 -10.86
CA SER A 153 -2.67 -0.80 -12.23
C SER A 153 -1.51 -0.63 -13.20
N TRP A 154 -1.62 -1.24 -14.39
CA TRP A 154 -0.69 -1.02 -15.50
C TRP A 154 0.79 -1.26 -15.15
N GLY A 155 1.08 -2.18 -14.22
CA GLY A 155 2.42 -2.51 -13.76
C GLY A 155 2.99 -1.57 -12.69
N ARG A 156 2.16 -0.69 -12.10
CA ARG A 156 2.57 0.41 -11.20
C ARG A 156 1.79 0.41 -9.89
N VAL A 157 2.35 1.02 -8.86
CA VAL A 157 1.60 1.32 -7.61
C VAL A 157 0.88 2.66 -7.74
N GLY A 158 -0.32 2.75 -7.19
CA GLY A 158 -1.11 3.98 -7.06
C GLY A 158 -0.61 4.90 -5.93
N LEU A 159 0.72 5.04 -5.77
CA LEU A 159 1.34 5.86 -4.74
C LEU A 159 2.09 7.03 -5.38
N TYR A 160 1.38 8.10 -5.68
CA TYR A 160 1.98 9.32 -6.21
C TYR A 160 2.38 10.27 -5.08
N ALA A 161 3.62 10.76 -5.11
CA ALA A 161 4.15 11.64 -4.07
C ALA A 161 3.31 12.92 -3.89
N GLU A 162 2.80 13.47 -4.99
CA GLU A 162 1.94 14.66 -5.00
C GLU A 162 0.60 14.40 -4.31
N ASP A 163 -0.05 13.27 -4.59
CA ASP A 163 -1.32 12.89 -3.95
C ASP A 163 -1.13 12.63 -2.47
N ILE A 164 -0.05 11.93 -2.09
CA ILE A 164 0.31 11.74 -0.68
C ILE A 164 0.49 13.09 -0.02
N GLN A 165 1.25 14.00 -0.63
CA GLN A 165 1.52 15.33 -0.07
C GLN A 165 0.24 16.16 0.11
N ASN A 166 -0.65 16.15 -0.88
CA ASN A 166 -1.91 16.89 -0.87
C ASN A 166 -2.90 16.33 0.16
N GLY A 167 -2.86 15.02 0.41
CA GLY A 167 -3.72 14.35 1.39
C GLY A 167 -3.21 14.40 2.84
N LEU A 168 -1.99 14.89 3.10
CA LEU A 168 -1.35 14.88 4.42
C LEU A 168 -2.18 15.64 5.47
N GLN A 169 -2.62 14.92 6.51
CA GLN A 169 -3.30 15.50 7.66
C GLN A 169 -3.28 14.55 8.87
N PRO A 170 -3.52 15.06 10.10
CA PRO A 170 -3.70 14.20 11.26
C PRO A 170 -4.91 13.27 11.06
N LEU A 171 -4.70 11.96 11.20
CA LEU A 171 -5.73 10.92 11.12
C LEU A 171 -6.02 10.27 12.48
N GLY A 172 -5.44 10.81 13.54
CA GLY A 172 -5.57 10.32 14.91
C GLY A 172 -4.81 11.22 15.87
N LYS A 173 -5.01 11.04 17.17
CA LYS A 173 -4.38 11.88 18.22
C LYS A 173 -2.86 11.98 18.07
N ASN A 174 -2.22 10.88 17.68
CA ASN A 174 -0.76 10.77 17.49
C ASN A 174 -0.42 10.14 16.12
N LEU A 175 -1.32 10.28 15.15
CA LEU A 175 -1.17 9.64 13.84
C LEU A 175 -1.25 10.70 12.74
N MET A 176 -0.13 10.88 12.04
CA MET A 176 -0.11 11.57 10.76
C MET A 176 -0.42 10.55 9.67
N GLY A 177 -1.06 10.98 8.59
CA GLY A 177 -1.27 10.13 7.44
C GLY A 177 -1.68 10.94 6.23
N SER A 178 -2.03 10.24 5.16
CA SER A 178 -2.56 10.86 3.95
C SER A 178 -3.77 10.09 3.45
N ILE A 179 -4.76 10.81 2.93
CA ILE A 179 -5.89 10.22 2.21
C ILE A 179 -5.75 10.64 0.75
N PHE A 180 -5.68 9.68 -0.15
CA PHE A 180 -5.45 9.90 -1.58
C PHE A 180 -6.39 9.04 -2.42
N MET A 181 -6.65 9.49 -3.64
CA MET A 181 -7.59 8.84 -4.54
C MET A 181 -6.83 7.89 -5.47
N ASN A 182 -7.38 6.71 -5.65
CA ASN A 182 -7.04 5.82 -6.75
C ASN A 182 -8.20 5.76 -7.74
N SER A 183 -7.87 5.45 -8.97
CA SER A 183 -8.85 5.33 -10.05
C SER A 183 -8.52 4.16 -10.94
N TYR A 184 -9.57 3.61 -11.53
CA TYR A 184 -9.48 2.57 -12.52
C TYR A 184 -10.51 2.82 -13.61
N THR A 185 -10.07 2.82 -14.87
CA THR A 185 -10.95 2.97 -16.02
C THR A 185 -10.87 1.73 -16.88
N SER A 186 -12.02 1.15 -17.19
CA SER A 186 -12.13 0.03 -18.12
C SER A 186 -13.48 0.02 -18.82
N THR A 187 -13.47 -0.32 -20.11
CA THR A 187 -14.67 -0.47 -20.93
C THR A 187 -15.65 0.71 -20.78
N GLY A 188 -15.16 1.96 -20.76
CA GLY A 188 -16.01 3.16 -20.65
C GLY A 188 -16.53 3.51 -19.26
N THR A 189 -16.17 2.74 -18.23
CA THR A 189 -16.49 3.03 -16.82
C THR A 189 -15.23 3.41 -16.07
N THR A 190 -15.30 4.43 -15.22
CA THR A 190 -14.24 4.83 -14.31
C THR A 190 -14.73 4.71 -12.88
N ASP A 191 -14.09 3.86 -12.09
CA ASP A 191 -14.30 3.73 -10.66
C ASP A 191 -13.16 4.41 -9.90
N THR A 192 -13.49 5.12 -8.83
CA THR A 192 -12.51 5.75 -7.96
C THR A 192 -12.75 5.36 -6.50
N TRP A 193 -11.68 5.26 -5.72
CA TRP A 193 -11.74 4.97 -4.29
C TRP A 193 -10.68 5.75 -3.52
N TRP A 194 -10.96 5.98 -2.24
CA TRP A 194 -10.04 6.61 -1.31
C TRP A 194 -9.24 5.53 -0.58
N ASP A 195 -7.92 5.69 -0.55
CA ASP A 195 -7.03 4.93 0.33
C ASP A 195 -6.47 5.84 1.42
N VAL A 196 -6.11 5.24 2.55
CA VAL A 196 -5.57 5.90 3.73
C VAL A 196 -4.20 5.34 4.05
N LEU A 197 -3.16 6.17 3.96
CA LEU A 197 -1.79 5.87 4.38
C LEU A 197 -1.58 6.32 5.81
N TYR A 198 -1.26 5.38 6.71
CA TYR A 198 -0.88 5.67 8.09
C TYR A 198 0.65 5.82 8.21
N LEU A 199 1.10 7.04 8.49
CA LEU A 199 2.50 7.36 8.76
C LEU A 199 2.77 7.23 10.27
N SER A 200 2.70 5.99 10.76
CA SER A 200 2.83 5.66 12.18
C SER A 200 4.23 5.92 12.71
N GLU A 201 4.31 6.49 13.92
CA GLU A 201 5.54 6.54 14.70
C GLU A 201 5.65 5.26 15.55
N ASN A 202 6.78 4.56 15.51
CA ASN A 202 7.01 3.34 16.31
C ASN A 202 6.01 2.19 16.08
N ALA A 203 5.38 2.15 14.91
CA ALA A 203 4.64 1.00 14.37
C ALA A 203 4.84 0.97 12.85
N PHE A 204 4.41 -0.07 12.15
CA PHE A 204 4.51 -0.13 10.69
C PHE A 204 3.73 1.00 10.00
N ILE A 205 4.20 1.39 8.82
CA ILE A 205 3.43 2.17 7.85
C ILE A 205 2.45 1.19 7.18
N ASP A 206 1.17 1.49 7.25
CA ASP A 206 0.10 0.65 6.69
C ASP A 206 -0.79 1.48 5.76
N VAL A 207 -1.45 0.80 4.83
CA VAL A 207 -2.46 1.39 3.94
C VAL A 207 -3.79 0.66 4.10
N TYR A 208 -4.89 1.40 4.08
CA TYR A 208 -6.23 0.85 4.19
C TYR A 208 -7.18 1.52 3.20
N THR A 209 -8.06 0.74 2.58
CA THR A 209 -9.16 1.29 1.80
C THR A 209 -10.19 1.96 2.71
N LEU A 210 -10.55 3.19 2.37
CA LEU A 210 -11.57 3.98 3.06
C LEU A 210 -12.97 3.72 2.49
N GLY A 211 -13.03 3.49 1.18
CA GLY A 211 -14.26 3.24 0.42
C GLY A 211 -14.29 4.05 -0.89
N ASP A 212 -15.41 3.95 -1.61
CA ASP A 212 -15.61 4.62 -2.89
C ASP A 212 -15.34 6.13 -2.82
N ALA A 213 -14.70 6.64 -3.87
CA ALA A 213 -14.51 8.06 -4.14
C ALA A 213 -15.45 8.54 -5.25
N GLY A 214 -16.04 7.63 -6.01
CA GLY A 214 -16.97 7.92 -7.08
C GLY A 214 -16.98 6.83 -8.15
N SER A 215 -17.90 6.94 -9.09
CA SER A 215 -17.87 6.15 -10.31
C SER A 215 -18.69 6.83 -11.40
N SER A 216 -18.28 6.63 -12.66
CA SER A 216 -18.98 7.13 -13.84
C SER A 216 -18.90 6.17 -15.01
N ASN A 217 -20.02 5.96 -15.70
CA ASN A 217 -20.08 5.18 -16.93
C ASN A 217 -20.28 6.03 -18.19
N ALA A 218 -19.86 7.30 -18.16
CA ALA A 218 -20.00 8.26 -19.26
C ALA A 218 -19.35 7.80 -20.58
N GLY A 219 -18.39 6.86 -20.54
CA GLY A 219 -17.82 6.29 -21.76
C GLY A 219 -18.71 5.24 -22.44
N ASN A 220 -19.79 4.78 -21.78
CA ASN A 220 -20.74 3.79 -22.31
C ASN A 220 -22.10 4.38 -22.65
N TYR A 221 -22.52 5.41 -21.92
CA TYR A 221 -23.84 5.99 -22.04
C TYR A 221 -23.76 7.52 -21.98
N GLU A 222 -24.58 8.16 -22.79
CA GLU A 222 -24.83 9.61 -22.73
C GLU A 222 -25.68 9.95 -21.49
N GLU A 223 -25.60 11.19 -21.00
CA GLU A 223 -26.28 11.64 -19.77
C GLU A 223 -27.82 11.50 -19.81
N ASP A 224 -28.42 11.48 -21.00
CA ASP A 224 -29.86 11.30 -21.19
C ASP A 224 -30.31 9.83 -21.21
N SER A 225 -29.37 8.88 -21.18
CA SER A 225 -29.64 7.46 -21.09
C SER A 225 -30.17 7.08 -19.71
N PRO A 226 -31.23 6.23 -19.61
CA PRO A 226 -31.68 5.70 -18.34
C PRO A 226 -30.67 4.75 -17.67
N LEU A 227 -29.58 4.39 -18.37
CA LEU A 227 -28.49 3.55 -17.88
C LEU A 227 -27.27 4.37 -17.44
N TYR A 228 -27.27 5.69 -17.65
CA TYR A 228 -26.19 6.56 -17.23
C TYR A 228 -26.17 6.74 -15.71
N TYR A 229 -24.98 6.72 -15.12
CA TYR A 229 -24.76 7.11 -13.75
C TYR A 229 -23.42 7.86 -13.60
N SER A 230 -23.39 8.77 -12.64
CA SER A 230 -22.19 9.46 -12.22
C SER A 230 -22.39 9.96 -10.80
N TYR A 231 -21.50 9.56 -9.90
CA TYR A 231 -21.51 10.04 -8.52
C TYR A 231 -20.11 10.25 -8.00
N ASP A 232 -19.98 11.19 -7.07
CA ASP A 232 -18.75 11.52 -6.37
C ASP A 232 -18.94 11.34 -4.85
N VAL A 233 -17.83 11.03 -4.18
CA VAL A 233 -17.77 10.88 -2.73
C VAL A 233 -16.67 11.75 -2.18
N ALA A 234 -17.06 12.81 -1.47
CA ALA A 234 -16.11 13.67 -0.77
C ALA A 234 -15.84 13.15 0.65
N PHE A 235 -14.59 13.20 1.11
CA PHE A 235 -14.23 12.86 2.48
C PHE A 235 -14.03 14.12 3.35
N LYS A 236 -14.22 13.96 4.66
CA LYS A 236 -13.82 14.93 5.68
C LYS A 236 -13.38 14.19 6.94
N VAL A 237 -12.11 14.35 7.31
CA VAL A 237 -11.62 13.87 8.60
C VAL A 237 -12.31 14.63 9.73
N MET A 238 -12.75 13.92 10.77
CA MET A 238 -13.39 14.50 11.94
C MET A 238 -12.47 14.38 13.16
N PRO A 239 -11.65 15.40 13.48
CA PRO A 239 -10.78 15.37 14.64
C PRO A 239 -11.56 15.18 15.94
N GLU A 240 -11.23 14.12 16.68
CA GLU A 240 -11.75 13.79 18.00
C GLU A 240 -10.58 13.39 18.93
N ASN A 241 -10.78 13.24 20.24
CA ASN A 241 -9.69 12.77 21.12
C ASN A 241 -9.57 11.23 21.08
N THR A 242 -9.43 10.65 19.89
CA THR A 242 -9.38 9.20 19.62
C THR A 242 -8.06 8.78 18.97
N THR A 243 -7.73 7.48 19.08
CA THR A 243 -6.53 6.92 18.43
C THR A 243 -6.57 7.08 16.91
N TYR A 244 -7.75 6.86 16.32
CA TYR A 244 -8.04 7.05 14.90
C TYR A 244 -9.25 7.96 14.78
N TYR A 245 -9.14 9.01 13.99
CA TYR A 245 -10.22 9.96 13.75
C TYR A 245 -11.28 9.32 12.83
N PRO A 246 -12.57 9.46 13.15
CA PRO A 246 -13.62 9.10 12.22
C PRO A 246 -13.53 9.93 10.94
N ILE A 247 -13.97 9.35 9.82
CA ILE A 247 -13.99 10.03 8.53
C ILE A 247 -15.43 10.06 8.02
N LYS A 248 -15.91 11.25 7.67
CA LYS A 248 -17.21 11.44 7.04
C LYS A 248 -17.06 11.33 5.52
N LEU A 249 -17.82 10.43 4.91
CA LEU A 249 -17.96 10.30 3.46
C LEU A 249 -19.30 10.90 3.04
N THR A 250 -19.31 11.75 2.03
CA THR A 250 -20.51 12.43 1.51
C THR A 250 -20.72 12.06 0.06
N TYR A 251 -21.77 11.30 -0.21
CA TYR A 251 -22.13 10.79 -1.53
C TYR A 251 -23.06 11.78 -2.23
N LYS A 252 -22.78 12.09 -3.48
CA LYS A 252 -23.62 12.97 -4.31
C LYS A 252 -23.61 12.51 -5.76
N GLY A 253 -24.79 12.47 -6.38
CA GLY A 253 -24.96 12.14 -7.81
C GLY A 253 -25.92 10.97 -7.99
N ASP A 254 -25.82 10.29 -9.12
CA ASP A 254 -26.61 9.10 -9.42
C ASP A 254 -25.73 7.87 -9.24
N LYS A 255 -26.10 7.04 -8.25
CA LYS A 255 -25.31 5.87 -7.84
C LYS A 255 -26.09 4.58 -8.12
N PRO A 256 -25.46 3.57 -8.74
CA PRO A 256 -26.06 2.25 -8.85
C PRO A 256 -26.18 1.58 -7.46
N THR A 257 -27.25 0.79 -7.28
CA THR A 257 -27.36 -0.16 -6.18
C THR A 257 -26.24 -1.19 -6.27
N ASP A 258 -25.91 -1.87 -5.16
CA ASP A 258 -24.75 -2.77 -5.11
C ASP A 258 -24.90 -3.99 -6.06
N ASP A 259 -26.13 -4.32 -6.44
CA ASP A 259 -26.48 -5.34 -7.46
C ASP A 259 -26.57 -4.78 -8.88
N TYR A 260 -26.36 -3.47 -9.06
CA TYR A 260 -26.46 -2.73 -10.32
C TYR A 260 -27.84 -2.79 -11.00
N GLU A 261 -28.90 -3.23 -10.29
CA GLU A 261 -30.25 -3.31 -10.86
C GLU A 261 -30.94 -1.96 -10.99
N ARG A 262 -30.55 -0.98 -10.17
CA ARG A 262 -31.17 0.37 -10.13
C ARG A 262 -30.14 1.46 -9.97
N ILE A 263 -30.43 2.63 -10.54
CA ILE A 263 -29.66 3.84 -10.35
C ILE A 263 -30.54 4.80 -9.53
N ASN A 264 -30.01 5.27 -8.40
CA ASN A 264 -30.72 6.17 -7.49
C ASN A 264 -29.92 7.46 -7.30
N SER A 265 -30.63 8.58 -7.27
CA SER A 265 -30.03 9.84 -6.84
C SER A 265 -29.70 9.78 -5.35
N VAL A 266 -28.45 10.08 -5.01
CA VAL A 266 -27.92 10.06 -3.64
C VAL A 266 -27.46 11.45 -3.23
N ASN A 267 -27.78 11.82 -1.99
CA ASN A 267 -27.25 12.98 -1.29
C ASN A 267 -27.29 12.70 0.21
N TYR A 268 -26.35 11.90 0.68
CA TYR A 268 -26.26 11.50 2.08
C TYR A 268 -24.81 11.45 2.54
N SER A 269 -24.63 11.36 3.85
CA SER A 269 -23.32 11.14 4.43
C SER A 269 -23.33 9.96 5.38
N LYS A 270 -22.21 9.23 5.43
CA LYS A 270 -21.92 8.23 6.45
C LYS A 270 -20.62 8.57 7.16
N ILE A 271 -20.48 8.14 8.40
CA ILE A 271 -19.24 8.25 9.16
C ILE A 271 -18.68 6.85 9.30
N VAL A 272 -17.45 6.65 8.85
CA VAL A 272 -16.72 5.39 9.02
C VAL A 272 -15.65 5.55 10.09
N LYS A 273 -15.39 4.47 10.81
CA LYS A 273 -14.39 4.39 11.88
C LYS A 273 -13.43 3.25 11.60
N PHE A 274 -12.16 3.47 11.91
CA PHE A 274 -11.17 2.41 11.77
C PHE A 274 -11.36 1.34 12.85
N ASN A 275 -11.55 0.09 12.44
CA ASN A 275 -11.57 -1.08 13.30
C ASN A 275 -10.16 -1.70 13.34
N PRO A 276 -9.41 -1.58 14.46
CA PRO A 276 -8.04 -2.07 14.53
C PRO A 276 -7.91 -3.59 14.56
N VAL A 277 -8.99 -4.32 14.89
CA VAL A 277 -9.01 -5.79 14.88
C VAL A 277 -9.19 -6.31 13.45
N LYS A 278 -10.10 -5.69 12.70
CA LYS A 278 -10.35 -6.04 11.30
C LYS A 278 -9.38 -5.40 10.32
N LYS A 279 -8.66 -4.35 10.75
CA LYS A 279 -7.78 -3.51 9.92
C LYS A 279 -8.53 -2.88 8.73
N ALA A 280 -9.70 -2.32 8.98
CA ALA A 280 -10.56 -1.74 7.96
C ALA A 280 -11.40 -0.57 8.51
N TYR A 281 -11.85 0.32 7.62
CA TYR A 281 -12.86 1.34 7.94
C TYR A 281 -14.28 0.77 7.76
N GLU A 282 -15.14 0.96 8.76
CA GLU A 282 -16.56 0.53 8.75
C GLU A 282 -17.51 1.54 9.39
#